data_AF-A0A3P6H6M2-F1
#
_entry.id   AF-A0A3P6H6M2-F1
#
_cell.length_a   1.000
_cell.length_b   1.000
_cell.length_c   1.000
_cell.angle_alpha   90.00
_cell.angle_beta   90.00
_cell.angle_gamma   90.00
#
_symmetry.space_group_name_H-M   'P 1'
#
loop_
_entity.id
_entity.type
_entity.pdbx_description
1 polymer ?
#
loop_
_entity_poly.entity_id
_entity_poly.type
_entity_poly.pdbx_seq_one_letter_code
_entity_poly.pdbx_strand_id
1 'polypeptide(L)'
;MKSILSSLFALSLLSLSSAHAQCHFPAIFNFGDSNSDTGGLSAAFGQAGPPHGSSFFGSPAGRYCDGRLVIDFIAESLGLPYLSAFLDSVGSNFSHGANFATAGSPIRALNSTLRQSGFSPFSLDVQFVQFSNFHNRSPTVRSRGGVYTTMLPEADSFSQALYTLTSDKTISPLLTSLIKQWNKLEPPMFLRSSASLRMLSHIFTHKEGDTSGFTTQDLSVV
;
A
#
# COMPACT_ATOMS: atom_id res chain seq x y z
N MET A 1 17.17 -40.43 34.45
CA MET A 1 16.89 -38.99 34.67
C MET A 1 17.42 -38.09 33.55
N LYS A 2 18.64 -38.31 33.01
CA LYS A 2 19.21 -37.44 31.94
C LYS A 2 18.51 -37.54 30.57
N SER A 3 18.00 -38.71 30.16
CA SER A 3 17.31 -38.85 28.86
C SER A 3 15.88 -38.30 28.85
N ILE A 4 15.19 -38.28 30.00
CA ILE A 4 13.83 -37.75 30.13
C ILE A 4 13.86 -36.22 30.00
N LEU A 5 14.89 -35.57 30.58
CA LEU A 5 15.08 -34.12 30.49
C LEU A 5 15.41 -33.67 29.05
N SER A 6 16.19 -34.46 28.31
CA SER A 6 16.49 -34.24 26.89
C SER A 6 15.25 -34.34 25.99
N SER A 7 14.35 -35.29 26.27
CA SER A 7 13.13 -35.49 25.49
C SER A 7 12.09 -34.39 25.74
N LEU A 8 12.02 -33.86 26.97
CA LEU A 8 11.14 -32.75 27.33
C LEU A 8 11.62 -31.42 26.72
N PHE A 9 12.94 -31.20 26.63
CA PHE A 9 13.52 -30.04 25.96
C PHE A 9 13.30 -30.09 24.43
N ALA A 10 13.40 -31.26 23.81
CA ALA A 10 13.08 -31.44 22.39
C ALA A 10 11.59 -31.19 22.09
N LEU A 11 10.67 -31.63 22.96
CA LEU A 11 9.23 -31.36 22.81
C LEU A 11 8.88 -29.88 23.00
N SER A 12 9.58 -29.16 23.89
CA SER A 12 9.35 -27.72 24.07
C SER A 12 9.85 -26.88 22.89
N LEU A 13 10.85 -27.34 22.15
CA LEU A 13 11.33 -26.70 20.92
C LEU A 13 10.39 -26.95 19.73
N LEU A 14 9.67 -28.08 19.67
CA LEU A 14 8.61 -28.31 18.68
C LEU A 14 7.31 -27.52 18.98
N SER A 15 7.15 -27.01 20.20
CA SER A 15 5.97 -26.26 20.64
C SER A 15 6.03 -24.76 20.31
N LEU A 16 7.17 -24.28 19.78
CA LEU A 16 7.40 -22.86 19.45
C LEU A 16 7.31 -22.57 17.94
N SER A 17 6.68 -23.46 17.15
CA SER A 17 6.09 -23.01 15.89
C SER A 17 4.82 -22.26 16.23
N SER A 18 4.98 -20.96 16.46
CA SER A 18 3.86 -20.03 16.45
C SER A 18 3.17 -20.19 15.11
N ALA A 19 2.03 -20.88 15.08
CA ALA A 19 1.11 -20.86 13.96
C ALA A 19 0.49 -19.45 13.89
N HIS A 20 1.30 -18.44 13.59
CA HIS A 20 0.79 -17.21 13.03
C HIS A 20 0.18 -17.62 11.71
N ALA A 21 -1.15 -17.60 11.62
CA ALA A 21 -1.83 -17.66 10.35
C ALA A 21 -1.23 -16.55 9.48
N GLN A 22 -0.37 -16.92 8.54
CA GLN A 22 0.27 -15.99 7.64
C GLN A 22 -0.89 -15.44 6.79
N CYS A 23 -1.29 -14.20 7.07
CA CYS A 23 -2.38 -13.55 6.35
C CYS A 23 -1.91 -13.40 4.91
N HIS A 24 -2.46 -14.23 4.02
CA HIS A 24 -2.13 -14.24 2.61
C HIS A 24 -3.05 -13.24 1.89
N PHE A 25 -2.48 -12.12 1.45
CA PHE A 25 -3.19 -11.11 0.68
C PHE A 25 -2.75 -11.22 -0.80
N PRO A 26 -3.66 -11.55 -1.73
CA PRO A 26 -3.32 -11.67 -3.16
C PRO A 26 -3.16 -10.31 -3.85
N ALA A 27 -3.60 -9.22 -3.23
CA ALA A 27 -3.54 -7.88 -3.80
C ALA A 27 -3.47 -6.80 -2.72
N ILE A 28 -3.00 -5.61 -3.10
CA ILE A 28 -2.99 -4.41 -2.26
C ILE A 28 -3.72 -3.28 -2.99
N PHE A 29 -4.68 -2.64 -2.32
CA PHE A 29 -5.32 -1.42 -2.80
C PHE A 29 -4.96 -0.26 -1.87
N ASN A 30 -4.17 0.68 -2.39
CA ASN A 30 -3.63 1.78 -1.62
C ASN A 30 -4.26 3.12 -1.98
N PHE A 31 -4.48 3.95 -0.97
CA PHE A 31 -5.00 5.32 -1.06
C PHE A 31 -4.08 6.26 -0.28
N GLY A 32 -4.10 7.54 -0.61
CA GLY A 32 -3.38 8.53 0.19
C GLY A 32 -2.77 9.68 -0.58
N ASP A 33 -1.69 10.19 -0.01
CA ASP A 33 -0.94 11.36 -0.44
C ASP A 33 0.45 10.98 -0.98
N SER A 34 1.40 11.93 -0.94
CA SER A 34 2.76 11.75 -1.42
C SER A 34 3.50 10.59 -0.76
N ASN A 35 3.16 10.24 0.49
CA ASN A 35 3.90 9.24 1.27
C ASN A 35 3.70 7.81 0.75
N SER A 36 2.72 7.62 -0.14
CA SER A 36 2.53 6.36 -0.84
C SER A 36 2.28 6.53 -2.34
N ASP A 37 2.45 7.72 -2.92
CA ASP A 37 2.24 7.94 -4.36
C ASP A 37 3.32 7.26 -5.21
N THR A 38 2.95 6.19 -5.92
CA THR A 38 3.86 5.44 -6.80
C THR A 38 3.98 6.02 -8.21
N GLY A 39 3.37 7.17 -8.51
CA GLY A 39 3.43 7.82 -9.82
C GLY A 39 2.13 8.46 -10.30
N GLY A 40 1.08 8.48 -9.50
CA GLY A 40 -0.25 8.96 -9.86
C GLY A 40 -0.28 10.45 -10.20
N LEU A 41 0.39 11.31 -9.42
CA LEU A 41 0.46 12.73 -9.80
C LEU A 41 1.29 12.92 -11.08
N SER A 42 2.39 12.18 -11.22
CA SER A 42 3.26 12.26 -12.40
C SER A 42 2.55 11.82 -13.68
N ALA A 43 1.75 10.76 -13.63
CA ALA A 43 0.96 10.28 -14.75
C ALA A 43 -0.08 11.32 -15.22
N ALA A 44 -0.63 12.11 -14.31
CA ALA A 44 -1.65 13.11 -14.62
C ALA A 44 -1.07 14.49 -15.02
N PHE A 45 0.04 14.91 -14.42
CA PHE A 45 0.53 16.29 -14.52
C PHE A 45 1.98 16.42 -15.00
N GLY A 46 2.65 15.31 -15.30
CA GLY A 46 4.01 15.27 -15.80
C GLY A 46 5.01 14.71 -14.79
N GLN A 47 6.04 14.06 -15.32
CA GLN A 47 7.01 13.29 -14.53
C GLN A 47 7.74 14.15 -13.50
N ALA A 48 7.79 13.67 -12.25
CA ALA A 48 8.72 14.20 -11.25
C ALA A 48 10.17 14.08 -11.78
N GLY A 49 10.82 15.22 -12.04
CA GLY A 49 12.21 15.26 -12.50
C GLY A 49 13.20 14.81 -11.42
N PRO A 50 14.50 14.66 -11.71
CA PRO A 50 15.51 14.25 -10.72
C PRO A 50 15.50 15.12 -9.44
N PRO A 51 15.86 14.55 -8.26
CA PRO A 51 16.45 13.22 -8.07
C PRO A 51 15.44 12.07 -8.03
N HIS A 52 14.16 12.33 -7.83
CA HIS A 52 13.05 11.36 -7.73
C HIS A 52 13.20 10.02 -8.48
N GLY A 53 13.54 8.95 -7.76
CA GLY A 53 13.74 7.58 -8.24
C GLY A 53 15.17 7.21 -8.68
N SER A 54 16.12 8.15 -8.68
CA SER A 54 17.47 7.92 -9.19
C SER A 54 18.25 6.92 -8.32
N SER A 55 18.13 6.99 -7.00
CA SER A 55 18.92 6.16 -6.09
C SER A 55 18.49 4.69 -6.09
N PHE A 56 17.17 4.41 -6.16
CA PHE A 56 16.66 3.03 -6.12
C PHE A 56 16.24 2.48 -7.48
N PHE A 57 15.53 3.26 -8.30
CA PHE A 57 15.01 2.83 -9.60
C PHE A 57 15.96 3.19 -10.76
N GLY A 58 17.03 3.96 -10.51
CA GLY A 58 18.04 4.34 -11.50
C GLY A 58 17.57 5.35 -12.55
N SER A 59 16.33 5.84 -12.45
CA SER A 59 15.72 6.80 -13.37
C SER A 59 14.49 7.46 -12.72
N PRO A 60 13.96 8.56 -13.30
CA PRO A 60 12.72 9.16 -12.84
C PRO A 60 11.56 8.16 -12.75
N ALA A 61 11.21 7.75 -11.52
CA ALA A 61 10.17 6.76 -11.26
C ALA A 61 8.75 7.36 -11.13
N GLY A 62 8.62 8.68 -11.27
CA GLY A 62 7.36 9.41 -11.13
C GLY A 62 6.92 9.63 -9.68
N ARG A 63 7.73 9.23 -8.71
CA ARG A 63 7.45 9.29 -7.27
C ARG A 63 8.16 10.50 -6.68
N TYR A 64 7.54 11.21 -5.74
CA TYR A 64 8.21 12.30 -5.02
C TYR A 64 9.15 11.77 -3.91
N CYS A 65 9.96 10.76 -4.23
CA CYS A 65 10.93 10.11 -3.37
C CYS A 65 12.11 9.61 -4.23
N ASP A 66 13.34 9.66 -3.71
CA ASP A 66 14.52 9.11 -4.38
C ASP A 66 14.74 7.60 -4.10
N GLY A 67 14.03 7.07 -3.10
CA GLY A 67 14.09 5.68 -2.67
C GLY A 67 12.76 4.94 -2.83
N ARG A 68 12.57 3.95 -1.95
CA ARG A 68 11.33 3.19 -1.81
C ARG A 68 10.35 3.90 -0.87
N LEU A 69 9.07 3.75 -1.17
CA LEU A 69 7.95 4.19 -0.34
C LEU A 69 7.58 3.10 0.67
N VAL A 70 6.86 3.47 1.74
CA VAL A 70 6.34 2.51 2.73
C VAL A 70 5.55 1.38 2.06
N ILE A 71 4.79 1.70 1.01
CA ILE A 71 3.99 0.72 0.27
C ILE A 71 4.84 -0.32 -0.47
N ASP A 72 6.07 0.02 -0.88
CA ASP A 72 6.99 -0.92 -1.53
C ASP A 72 7.49 -1.98 -0.53
N PHE A 73 7.81 -1.56 0.70
CA PHE A 73 8.19 -2.49 1.77
C PHE A 73 7.03 -3.42 2.16
N ILE A 74 5.80 -2.92 2.16
CA ILE A 74 4.61 -3.74 2.40
C ILE A 74 4.46 -4.78 1.28
N ALA A 75 4.54 -4.37 0.01
CA ALA A 75 4.46 -5.28 -1.13
C ALA A 75 5.54 -6.37 -1.07
N GLU A 76 6.80 -6.00 -0.80
CA GLU A 76 7.90 -6.96 -0.61
C GLU A 76 7.64 -7.94 0.53
N SER A 77 7.13 -7.46 1.67
CA SER A 77 6.84 -8.33 2.83
C SER A 77 5.74 -9.36 2.55
N LEU A 78 4.85 -9.05 1.60
CA LEU A 78 3.76 -9.92 1.15
C LEU A 78 4.15 -10.77 -0.08
N GLY A 79 5.37 -10.59 -0.61
CA GLY A 79 5.83 -11.28 -1.82
C GLY A 79 5.12 -10.82 -3.10
N LEU A 80 4.57 -9.60 -3.11
CA LEU A 80 3.84 -9.01 -4.23
C LEU A 80 4.74 -8.05 -5.04
N PRO A 81 4.46 -7.83 -6.33
CA PRO A 81 5.13 -6.80 -7.10
C PRO A 81 4.79 -5.39 -6.59
N TYR A 82 5.64 -4.40 -6.88
CA TYR A 82 5.34 -3.01 -6.57
C TYR A 82 4.08 -2.54 -7.31
N LEU A 83 3.26 -1.75 -6.61
CA LEU A 83 1.98 -1.31 -7.13
C LEU A 83 2.14 -0.30 -8.26
N SER A 84 1.40 -0.54 -9.35
CA SER A 84 1.22 0.45 -10.42
C SER A 84 0.31 1.58 -9.94
N ALA A 85 0.61 2.81 -10.33
CA ALA A 85 -0.29 3.93 -10.11
C ALA A 85 -1.54 3.76 -10.99
N PHE A 86 -2.73 3.93 -10.41
CA PHE A 86 -4.00 3.75 -11.12
C PHE A 86 -4.13 4.68 -12.34
N LEU A 87 -3.57 5.89 -12.24
CA LEU A 87 -3.61 6.89 -13.30
C LEU A 87 -2.58 6.66 -14.40
N ASP A 88 -1.60 5.77 -14.18
CA ASP A 88 -0.63 5.45 -15.21
C ASP A 88 -1.23 4.47 -16.22
N SER A 89 -1.10 4.81 -17.49
CA SER A 89 -1.66 4.04 -18.61
C SER A 89 -0.63 3.14 -19.28
N VAL A 90 0.67 3.47 -19.17
CA VAL A 90 1.73 2.82 -19.94
C VAL A 90 2.51 1.88 -19.03
N GLY A 91 2.36 0.58 -19.24
CA GLY A 91 3.12 -0.42 -18.48
C GLY A 91 2.52 -0.78 -17.12
N SER A 92 1.37 -0.21 -16.76
CA SER A 92 0.65 -0.58 -15.54
C SER A 92 0.18 -2.04 -15.56
N ASN A 93 0.41 -2.72 -14.46
CA ASN A 93 -0.13 -4.04 -14.17
C ASN A 93 -0.88 -3.98 -12.84
N PHE A 94 -2.18 -4.26 -12.89
CA PHE A 94 -3.05 -4.22 -11.73
C PHE A 94 -3.44 -5.61 -11.21
N SER A 95 -2.80 -6.69 -11.69
CA SER A 95 -3.16 -8.06 -11.32
C SER A 95 -3.07 -8.34 -9.82
N HIS A 96 -2.19 -7.61 -9.11
CA HIS A 96 -2.00 -7.69 -7.66
C HIS A 96 -2.42 -6.39 -6.95
N GLY A 97 -3.37 -5.67 -7.53
CA GLY A 97 -3.93 -4.44 -6.98
C GLY A 97 -3.38 -3.17 -7.61
N ALA A 98 -3.80 -2.03 -7.08
CA ALA A 98 -3.57 -0.72 -7.67
C ALA A 98 -3.37 0.35 -6.60
N ASN A 99 -2.61 1.39 -6.95
CA ASN A 99 -2.38 2.53 -6.08
C ASN A 99 -3.11 3.78 -6.58
N PHE A 100 -4.06 4.26 -5.78
CA PHE A 100 -4.87 5.45 -6.05
C PHE A 100 -4.31 6.71 -5.40
N ALA A 101 -3.25 6.59 -4.58
CA ALA A 101 -2.61 7.75 -3.96
C ALA A 101 -2.03 8.70 -5.01
N THR A 102 -2.11 10.00 -4.74
CA THR A 102 -1.42 11.01 -5.55
C THR A 102 -0.76 12.06 -4.65
N ALA A 103 0.40 12.55 -5.02
CA ALA A 103 1.14 13.53 -4.22
C ALA A 103 0.33 14.82 -4.02
N GLY A 104 0.35 15.34 -2.79
CA GLY A 104 -0.44 16.52 -2.43
C GLY A 104 -1.95 16.30 -2.41
N SER A 105 -2.44 15.07 -2.31
CA SER A 105 -3.88 14.78 -2.19
C SER A 105 -4.45 15.30 -0.87
N PRO A 106 -5.50 16.16 -0.91
CA PRO A 106 -6.23 16.53 0.29
C PRO A 106 -7.26 15.45 0.66
N ILE A 107 -7.64 15.40 1.95
CA ILE A 107 -8.77 14.56 2.41
C ILE A 107 -10.10 14.98 1.73
N ARG A 108 -10.23 16.26 1.37
CA ARG A 108 -11.43 16.83 0.73
C ARG A 108 -11.08 17.46 -0.59
N ALA A 109 -11.96 17.31 -1.56
CA ALA A 109 -11.94 18.12 -2.77
C ALA A 109 -11.87 19.62 -2.44
N LEU A 110 -11.03 20.32 -3.18
CA LEU A 110 -10.86 21.77 -3.11
C LEU A 110 -11.46 22.41 -4.35
N ASN A 111 -12.10 23.57 -4.18
CA ASN A 111 -12.60 24.38 -5.30
C ASN A 111 -11.47 25.25 -5.88
N SER A 112 -10.32 24.64 -6.17
CA SER A 112 -9.14 25.30 -6.73
C SER A 112 -8.35 24.33 -7.60
N THR A 113 -7.61 24.87 -8.56
CA THR A 113 -6.73 24.06 -9.42
C THR A 113 -5.41 23.75 -8.73
N LEU A 114 -4.71 22.71 -9.19
CA LEU A 114 -3.36 22.38 -8.76
C LEU A 114 -2.41 23.59 -8.82
N ARG A 115 -2.52 24.43 -9.86
CA ARG A 115 -1.67 25.62 -10.03
C ARG A 115 -1.98 26.75 -9.04
N GLN A 116 -3.19 26.77 -8.49
CA GLN A 116 -3.62 27.80 -7.54
C GLN A 116 -3.32 27.42 -6.10
N SER A 117 -3.51 26.15 -5.73
CA SER A 117 -3.44 25.70 -4.34
C SER A 117 -2.23 24.82 -4.04
N GLY A 118 -1.58 24.25 -5.06
CA GLY A 118 -0.54 23.24 -4.91
C GLY A 118 -1.05 21.85 -4.53
N PHE A 119 -2.36 21.68 -4.33
CA PHE A 119 -2.97 20.40 -3.97
C PHE A 119 -3.45 19.64 -5.21
N SER A 120 -3.29 18.32 -5.17
CA SER A 120 -3.82 17.44 -6.21
C SER A 120 -5.35 17.52 -6.27
N PRO A 121 -5.94 17.51 -7.47
CA PRO A 121 -7.39 17.41 -7.62
C PRO A 121 -7.92 16.00 -7.33
N PHE A 122 -7.04 15.01 -7.13
CA PHE A 122 -7.41 13.64 -6.75
C PHE A 122 -7.49 13.51 -5.23
N SER A 123 -8.43 14.24 -4.64
CA SER A 123 -8.74 14.13 -3.22
C SER A 123 -9.18 12.73 -2.85
N LEU A 124 -9.15 12.40 -1.55
CA LEU A 124 -9.47 11.05 -1.08
C LEU A 124 -10.85 10.55 -1.56
N ASP A 125 -11.86 11.42 -1.64
CA ASP A 125 -13.16 11.08 -2.21
C ASP A 125 -13.09 10.72 -3.71
N VAL A 126 -12.27 11.41 -4.48
CA VAL A 126 -12.02 11.09 -5.90
C VAL A 126 -11.28 9.77 -6.03
N GLN A 127 -10.28 9.50 -5.19
CA GLN A 127 -9.56 8.21 -5.17
C GLN A 127 -10.53 7.05 -4.89
N PHE A 128 -11.51 7.24 -4.01
CA PHE A 128 -12.56 6.24 -3.79
C PHE A 128 -13.47 6.05 -4.99
N VAL A 129 -13.85 7.12 -5.69
CA VAL A 129 -14.62 7.00 -6.94
C VAL A 129 -13.82 6.26 -8.01
N GLN A 130 -12.51 6.50 -8.11
CA GLN A 130 -11.63 5.76 -9.01
C GLN A 130 -11.61 4.27 -8.65
N PHE A 131 -11.40 3.93 -7.39
CA PHE A 131 -11.44 2.55 -6.91
C PHE A 131 -12.79 1.89 -7.16
N SER A 132 -13.90 2.53 -6.83
CA SER A 132 -15.24 1.97 -7.04
C SER A 132 -15.49 1.64 -8.51
N ASN A 133 -15.07 2.52 -9.42
CA ASN A 133 -15.14 2.25 -10.86
C ASN A 133 -14.22 1.09 -11.27
N PHE A 134 -12.99 1.06 -10.75
CA PHE A 134 -12.05 -0.02 -11.03
C PHE A 134 -12.57 -1.37 -10.53
N HIS A 135 -13.01 -1.45 -9.27
CA HIS A 135 -13.60 -2.63 -8.64
C HIS A 135 -14.77 -3.18 -9.46
N ASN A 136 -15.76 -2.34 -9.76
CA ASN A 136 -16.97 -2.77 -10.44
C ASN A 136 -16.74 -3.18 -11.91
N ARG A 137 -15.77 -2.55 -12.59
CA ARG A 137 -15.52 -2.80 -14.01
C ARG A 137 -14.52 -3.92 -14.24
N SER A 138 -13.59 -4.17 -13.31
CA SER A 138 -12.50 -5.14 -13.49
C SER A 138 -12.99 -6.54 -13.85
N PRO A 139 -13.98 -7.15 -13.15
CA PRO A 139 -14.48 -8.48 -13.51
C PRO A 139 -15.07 -8.54 -14.92
N THR A 140 -15.81 -7.51 -15.32
CA THR A 140 -16.44 -7.42 -16.66
C THR A 140 -15.42 -7.21 -17.77
N VAL A 141 -14.34 -6.47 -17.52
CA VAL A 141 -13.27 -6.28 -18.50
C VAL A 141 -12.39 -7.53 -18.57
N ARG A 142 -12.06 -8.14 -17.43
CA ARG A 142 -11.30 -9.38 -17.32
C ARG A 142 -11.95 -10.53 -18.09
N SER A 143 -13.29 -10.67 -18.02
CA SER A 143 -14.03 -11.72 -18.73
C SER A 143 -13.96 -11.64 -20.26
N ARG A 144 -13.47 -10.53 -20.81
CA ARG A 144 -13.21 -10.39 -22.26
C ARG A 144 -12.00 -11.20 -22.72
N GLY A 145 -11.20 -11.74 -21.81
CA GLY A 145 -10.04 -12.58 -22.15
C GLY A 145 -8.81 -11.78 -22.57
N GLY A 146 -7.82 -12.49 -23.12
CA GLY A 146 -6.59 -11.90 -23.65
C GLY A 146 -5.74 -11.24 -22.56
N VAL A 147 -5.16 -10.07 -22.85
CA VAL A 147 -4.28 -9.35 -21.91
C VAL A 147 -4.99 -8.95 -20.59
N TYR A 148 -6.31 -8.84 -20.60
CA TYR A 148 -7.07 -8.45 -19.41
C TYR A 148 -7.05 -9.53 -18.32
N THR A 149 -6.86 -10.81 -18.68
CA THR A 149 -6.74 -11.89 -17.68
C THR A 149 -5.39 -11.91 -16.98
N THR A 150 -4.39 -11.19 -17.48
CA THR A 150 -3.07 -11.10 -16.85
C THR A 150 -2.81 -9.74 -16.21
N MET A 151 -3.55 -8.71 -16.59
CA MET A 151 -3.33 -7.32 -16.12
C MET A 151 -4.34 -6.83 -15.09
N LEU A 152 -5.48 -7.51 -14.90
CA LEU A 152 -6.50 -7.13 -13.91
C LEU A 152 -6.59 -8.15 -12.76
N PRO A 153 -7.03 -7.76 -11.55
CA PRO A 153 -7.18 -8.68 -10.43
C PRO A 153 -8.21 -9.78 -10.69
N GLU A 154 -8.03 -10.92 -10.04
CA GLU A 154 -9.12 -11.91 -9.92
C GLU A 154 -10.24 -11.38 -9.03
N ALA A 155 -11.47 -11.87 -9.24
CA ALA A 155 -12.64 -11.36 -8.53
C ALA A 155 -12.55 -11.59 -7.00
N ASP A 156 -11.97 -12.70 -6.57
CA ASP A 156 -11.74 -13.04 -5.17
C ASP A 156 -10.61 -12.22 -4.53
N SER A 157 -9.73 -11.63 -5.35
CA SER A 157 -8.65 -10.78 -4.84
C SER A 157 -9.20 -9.54 -4.16
N PHE A 158 -10.34 -9.00 -4.59
CA PHE A 158 -10.95 -7.82 -3.96
C PHE A 158 -11.42 -8.07 -2.52
N SER A 159 -11.92 -9.26 -2.21
CA SER A 159 -12.38 -9.61 -0.85
C SER A 159 -11.25 -10.06 0.07
N GLN A 160 -10.14 -10.51 -0.49
CA GLN A 160 -8.96 -10.98 0.24
C GLN A 160 -7.82 -9.96 0.26
N ALA A 161 -7.95 -8.82 -0.41
CA ALA A 161 -6.88 -7.82 -0.53
C ALA A 161 -6.59 -7.10 0.80
N LEU A 162 -5.37 -6.56 0.88
CA LEU A 162 -5.01 -5.60 1.90
C LEU A 162 -5.39 -4.19 1.42
N TYR A 163 -6.10 -3.45 2.26
CA TYR A 163 -6.46 -2.05 2.00
C TYR A 163 -5.64 -1.12 2.89
N THR A 164 -4.97 -0.14 2.28
CA THR A 164 -4.09 0.80 2.98
C THR A 164 -4.46 2.24 2.68
N LEU A 165 -4.32 3.11 3.68
CA LEU A 165 -4.49 4.55 3.54
C LEU A 165 -3.34 5.27 4.26
N THR A 166 -2.51 6.01 3.50
CA THR A 166 -1.50 6.90 4.08
C THR A 166 -2.00 8.34 4.11
N SER A 167 -1.79 9.02 5.23
CA SER A 167 -2.13 10.43 5.40
C SER A 167 -1.23 11.03 6.47
N ASP A 168 -0.55 12.14 6.14
CA ASP A 168 0.17 12.96 7.11
C ASP A 168 -0.78 13.75 8.05
N LYS A 169 -2.04 13.93 7.63
CA LYS A 169 -3.05 14.66 8.39
C LYS A 169 -3.57 13.84 9.56
N THR A 170 -3.72 14.51 10.71
CA THR A 170 -4.34 13.96 11.92
C THR A 170 -5.69 13.31 11.59
N ILE A 171 -6.00 12.18 12.23
CA ILE A 171 -7.30 11.50 12.10
C ILE A 171 -8.41 12.48 12.47
N SER A 172 -9.04 13.05 11.45
CA SER A 172 -10.15 13.97 11.61
C SER A 172 -11.47 13.18 11.76
N PRO A 173 -12.51 13.77 12.37
CA PRO A 173 -13.85 13.18 12.38
C PRO A 173 -14.36 12.88 10.95
N LEU A 174 -13.90 13.66 9.98
CA LEU A 174 -14.21 13.44 8.57
C LEU A 174 -13.53 12.18 8.02
N LEU A 175 -12.24 11.99 8.27
CA LEU A 175 -11.54 10.75 7.89
C LEU A 175 -12.26 9.53 8.50
N THR A 176 -12.68 9.66 9.76
CA THR A 176 -13.48 8.63 10.43
C THR A 176 -14.83 8.39 9.74
N SER A 177 -15.50 9.43 9.26
CA SER A 177 -16.78 9.34 8.53
C SER A 177 -16.62 8.71 7.15
N LEU A 178 -15.55 9.04 6.42
CA LEU A 178 -15.22 8.41 5.13
C LEU A 178 -14.91 6.93 5.32
N ILE A 179 -14.11 6.57 6.33
CA ILE A 179 -13.84 5.16 6.68
C ILE A 179 -15.14 4.43 7.05
N LYS A 180 -16.07 5.08 7.78
CA LYS A 180 -17.38 4.50 8.10
C LYS A 180 -18.25 4.28 6.86
N GLN A 181 -18.28 5.25 5.93
CA GLN A 181 -18.97 5.07 4.65
C GLN A 181 -18.37 3.94 3.84
N TRP A 182 -17.05 3.82 3.84
CA TRP A 182 -16.32 2.78 3.13
C TRP A 182 -16.59 1.38 3.70
N ASN A 183 -16.53 1.22 5.02
CA ASN A 183 -16.89 -0.04 5.70
C ASN A 183 -18.34 -0.48 5.46
N LYS A 184 -19.21 0.43 5.01
CA LYS A 184 -20.60 0.12 4.65
C LYS A 184 -20.73 -0.41 3.22
N LEU A 185 -19.72 -0.16 2.36
CA LEU A 185 -19.75 -0.51 0.94
C LEU A 185 -19.15 -1.90 0.66
N GLU A 186 -18.15 -2.38 1.41
CA GLU A 186 -17.54 -3.73 1.29
C GLU A 186 -16.62 -4.03 2.52
N PRO A 187 -16.48 -5.28 3.03
CA PRO A 187 -15.43 -5.62 4.00
C PRO A 187 -14.18 -6.14 3.27
N PRO A 188 -12.96 -5.67 3.57
CA PRO A 188 -12.13 -6.41 4.53
C PRO A 188 -11.10 -5.58 5.34
N MET A 189 -10.40 -6.31 6.20
CA MET A 189 -9.36 -5.97 7.18
C MET A 189 -8.51 -4.71 6.89
N PHE A 190 -8.64 -3.69 7.75
CA PHE A 190 -7.92 -2.43 7.68
C PHE A 190 -6.70 -2.42 8.60
N LEU A 191 -5.51 -2.12 8.09
CA LEU A 191 -4.38 -1.70 8.93
C LEU A 191 -4.45 -0.18 9.15
N ARG A 192 -4.73 0.21 10.39
CA ARG A 192 -4.75 1.61 10.82
C ARG A 192 -3.33 2.09 11.10
N SER A 193 -3.08 3.40 11.00
CA SER A 193 -1.76 4.02 11.20
C SER A 193 -1.15 3.94 12.61
N SER A 194 -1.77 3.23 13.57
CA SER A 194 -1.06 2.76 14.80
C SER A 194 -0.64 1.29 14.73
N ALA A 195 -1.28 0.51 13.86
CA ALA A 195 -0.88 -0.84 13.49
C ALA A 195 0.19 -0.84 12.38
N SER A 196 0.34 0.23 11.58
CA SER A 196 1.51 0.35 10.70
C SER A 196 2.80 0.29 11.50
N LEU A 197 2.90 0.92 12.67
CA LEU A 197 4.10 0.78 13.51
C LEU A 197 4.27 -0.62 14.11
N ARG A 198 3.18 -1.36 14.38
CA ARG A 198 3.24 -2.74 14.93
C ARG A 198 3.45 -3.80 13.86
N MET A 199 2.93 -3.60 12.67
CA MET A 199 3.15 -4.46 11.51
C MET A 199 4.50 -4.17 10.88
N LEU A 200 4.91 -2.90 10.77
CA LEU A 200 6.30 -2.56 10.47
C LEU A 200 7.21 -3.10 11.57
N SER A 201 6.89 -2.96 12.87
CA SER A 201 7.69 -3.62 13.91
C SER A 201 7.71 -5.13 13.75
N HIS A 202 6.58 -5.80 13.45
CA HIS A 202 6.58 -7.24 13.21
C HIS A 202 7.35 -7.65 11.94
N ILE A 203 7.19 -6.95 10.82
CA ILE A 203 7.89 -7.16 9.54
C ILE A 203 9.40 -6.91 9.70
N PHE A 204 9.80 -5.85 10.39
CA PHE A 204 11.20 -5.52 10.64
C PHE A 204 11.82 -6.39 11.75
N THR A 205 11.06 -6.79 12.80
CA THR A 205 11.55 -7.74 13.83
C THR A 205 11.74 -9.16 13.30
N HIS A 206 11.02 -9.56 12.25
CA HIS A 206 11.19 -10.88 11.66
C HIS A 206 12.41 -10.97 10.72
N LYS A 207 12.97 -9.82 10.31
CA LYS A 207 14.05 -9.75 9.32
C LYS A 207 15.43 -9.46 9.91
N GLU A 208 15.53 -8.93 11.12
CA GLU A 208 16.83 -8.55 11.71
C GLU A 208 17.04 -9.14 13.11
N GLY A 209 17.88 -10.17 13.18
CA GLY A 209 18.63 -10.54 14.37
C GLY A 209 19.88 -9.66 14.56
N ASP A 210 19.80 -8.37 14.24
CA ASP A 210 20.88 -7.40 14.45
C ASP A 210 20.28 -6.05 14.84
N THR A 211 20.29 -5.76 16.14
CA THR A 211 19.67 -4.56 16.74
C THR A 211 20.60 -3.33 16.70
N SER A 212 21.37 -3.15 15.63
CA SER A 212 22.29 -2.01 15.53
C SER A 212 22.10 -1.21 14.25
N GLY A 213 21.09 -0.32 14.20
CA GLY A 213 21.13 0.72 13.16
C GLY A 213 19.91 1.59 12.85
N PHE A 214 18.71 1.37 13.40
CA PHE A 214 17.58 2.25 13.07
C PHE A 214 17.19 3.15 14.24
N THR A 215 17.44 4.45 14.09
CA THR A 215 16.99 5.46 15.05
C THR A 215 15.71 6.12 14.54
N THR A 216 14.88 6.58 15.48
CA THR A 216 13.62 7.30 15.22
C THR A 216 13.76 8.56 14.35
N GLN A 217 14.99 8.99 14.03
CA GLN A 217 15.27 10.07 13.09
C GLN A 217 15.06 9.67 11.62
N ASP A 218 15.16 8.39 11.26
CA ASP A 218 14.99 7.93 9.86
C ASP A 218 13.52 7.92 9.38
N LEU A 219 12.57 8.09 10.31
CA LEU A 219 11.14 8.24 10.03
C LEU A 219 10.69 9.70 9.92
N SER A 220 11.60 10.65 10.10
CA SER A 220 11.30 12.10 10.08
C SER A 220 11.66 12.79 8.76
N VAL A 221 12.14 12.03 7.77
CA VAL A 221 12.44 12.51 6.42
C VAL A 221 11.69 11.64 5.39
N VAL A 222 10.37 11.60 5.50
CA VAL A 222 9.44 11.21 4.42
C VAL A 222 8.20 12.09 4.52
#